data_AF-A0A382DYN6-F1
#
_entry.id   AF-A0A382DYN6-F1
#
_cell.length_a   1.000
_cell.length_b   1.000
_cell.length_c   1.000
_cell.angle_alpha   90.00
_cell.angle_beta   90.00
_cell.angle_gamma   90.00
#
_symmetry.space_group_name_H-M   'P 1'
#
loop_
_entity.id
_entity.type
_entity.pdbx_description
1 polymer ?
#
loop_
_entity_poly.entity_id
_entity_poly.type
_entity_poly.pdbx_seq_one_letter_code
_entity_poly.pdbx_strand_id
1 'polypeptide(L)' 'MFGKAIACVPASTTNLGPGFDALGLALKLYSTIELEEIDSGVEIVVHGVDQDKIPMIFIHDVNGFMV' A
#
# COMPACT_ATOMS: atom_id res chain seq x y z
N MET A 1 7.84 -1.44 22.71
CA MET A 1 8.65 -1.49 21.48
C MET A 1 7.65 -1.68 20.37
N PHE A 2 7.45 -0.65 19.55
CA PHE A 2 6.45 -0.67 18.48
C PHE A 2 6.85 -1.64 17.38
N GLY A 3 5.86 -2.32 16.79
CA GLY A 3 6.09 -3.25 15.69
C GLY A 3 6.46 -2.53 14.40
N LYS A 4 7.39 -3.09 13.63
CA LYS A 4 7.68 -2.67 12.25
C LYS A 4 7.44 -3.84 11.28
N ALA A 5 6.77 -3.57 10.17
CA ALA A 5 6.57 -4.50 9.07
C ALA A 5 6.93 -3.85 7.74
N ILE A 6 7.46 -4.65 6.81
CA ILE A 6 7.79 -4.21 5.45
C ILE A 6 7.17 -5.21 4.48
N ALA A 7 6.42 -4.72 3.51
CA ALA A 7 5.86 -5.51 2.42
C ALA A 7 6.40 -5.02 1.07
N CYS A 8 6.87 -5.96 0.25
CA CYS A 8 7.23 -5.71 -1.15
C CYS A 8 6.23 -6.44 -2.04
N VAL A 9 5.37 -5.68 -2.72
CA VAL A 9 4.25 -6.20 -3.51
C VAL A 9 4.61 -6.13 -4.99
N PRO A 10 4.64 -7.27 -5.73
CA PRO A 10 4.86 -7.24 -7.16
C PRO A 10 3.62 -6.71 -7.89
N ALA A 11 3.83 -5.93 -8.93
CA ALA A 11 2.80 -5.65 -9.93
C ALA A 11 2.39 -6.97 -10.60
N SER A 12 1.16 -7.03 -11.09
CA SER A 12 0.63 -8.19 -11.80
C SER A 12 -0.05 -7.79 -13.10
N THR A 13 -0.20 -8.75 -14.00
CA THR A 13 -1.04 -8.65 -15.19
C THR A 13 -1.96 -9.85 -15.27
N THR A 14 -3.12 -9.67 -15.88
CA THR A 14 -4.12 -10.71 -16.13
C THR A 14 -4.48 -10.74 -17.62
N ASN A 15 -5.50 -11.52 -18.00
CA ASN A 15 -6.03 -11.59 -19.36
C ASN A 15 -5.01 -12.06 -20.42
N LEU A 16 -4.13 -12.99 -20.02
CA LEU A 16 -3.14 -13.58 -20.90
C LEU A 16 -3.76 -14.71 -21.75
N GLY A 17 -4.00 -14.43 -23.03
CA GLY A 17 -4.51 -15.42 -23.98
C GLY A 17 -5.90 -15.95 -23.61
N PRO A 18 -6.20 -17.25 -23.86
CA PRO A 18 -7.53 -17.82 -23.59
C PRO A 18 -7.84 -18.01 -22.09
N GLY A 19 -6.90 -17.73 -21.20
CA GLY A 19 -7.03 -17.90 -19.75
C GLY A 19 -7.76 -16.74 -19.05
N PHE A 20 -8.82 -16.23 -19.67
CA PHE A 20 -9.63 -15.15 -19.11
C PHE A 20 -10.11 -15.51 -17.71
N ASP A 21 -9.95 -14.58 -16.77
CA ASP A 21 -10.31 -14.73 -15.35
C ASP A 21 -9.68 -15.92 -14.59
N ALA A 22 -8.61 -16.52 -15.14
CA ALA A 22 -7.92 -17.67 -14.54
C ALA A 22 -6.40 -17.50 -14.46
N LEU A 23 -5.80 -16.77 -15.41
CA LEU A 23 -4.35 -16.56 -15.47
C LEU A 23 -3.95 -15.16 -15.01
N GLY A 24 -3.02 -15.13 -14.06
CA GLY A 24 -2.30 -13.93 -13.64
C GLY A 24 -0.80 -14.18 -13.60
N LEU A 25 -0.01 -13.14 -13.86
CA LEU A 25 1.45 -13.18 -13.84
C LEU A 25 1.99 -12.04 -12.99
N ALA A 26 2.84 -12.35 -12.01
CA ALA A 26 3.61 -11.36 -11.27
C ALA A 26 4.79 -10.85 -12.12
N LEU A 27 5.03 -9.55 -12.05
CA LEU A 27 6.07 -8.85 -12.81
C LEU A 27 7.20 -8.40 -11.87
N LYS A 28 8.40 -8.17 -12.44
CA LYS A 28 9.56 -7.61 -11.70
C LYS A 28 9.46 -6.08 -11.57
N LEU A 29 8.31 -5.60 -11.12
CA LEU A 29 8.01 -4.21 -10.80
C LEU A 29 7.31 -4.22 -9.45
N TYR A 30 7.71 -3.37 -8.50
CA TYR A 30 7.31 -3.51 -7.10
C TYR A 30 6.85 -2.19 -6.49
N SER A 31 5.87 -2.30 -5.58
CA SER A 31 5.56 -1.28 -4.58
C SER A 31 6.07 -1.74 -3.22
N THR A 32 6.75 -0.88 -2.48
CA THR A 32 7.21 -1.15 -1.12
C THR A 32 6.35 -0.36 -0.13
N ILE A 33 5.88 -1.04 0.92
CA ILE A 33 5.08 -0.46 1.98
C ILE A 33 5.81 -0.73 3.30
N GLU A 34 6.13 0.35 4.01
CA GLU A 34 6.66 0.29 5.38
C GLU A 34 5.55 0.67 6.36
N LEU A 35 5.38 -0.14 7.39
CA LEU A 35 4.40 0.06 8.46
C LEU A 35 5.13 0.08 9.79
N GLU A 36 4.87 1.11 10.58
CA GLU A 36 5.39 1.27 11.94
C GLU A 36 4.23 1.65 12.85
N GLU A 37 4.09 0.95 13.97
CA GLU A 37 3.15 1.37 15.00
C GLU A 37 3.64 2.68 15.65
N ILE A 38 2.73 3.62 15.84
CA ILE A 38 2.98 4.90 16.50
C ILE A 38 2.09 5.05 17.72
N ASP A 39 2.47 5.92 18.67
CA ASP A 39 1.76 6.11 19.93
C ASP A 39 0.26 6.46 19.74
N SER A 40 -0.05 7.25 18.71
CA SER A 40 -1.42 7.65 18.36
C SER A 40 -1.49 8.25 16.95
N GLY A 41 -2.68 8.23 16.36
CA GLY A 41 -2.92 8.85 15.06
C GLY A 41 -2.66 7.93 13.86
N VAL A 42 -2.63 8.52 12.66
CA VAL A 42 -2.28 7.86 11.40
C VAL A 42 -1.43 8.81 10.57
N GLU A 43 -0.31 8.29 10.08
CA GLU A 43 0.58 8.97 9.13
C GLU A 43 0.68 8.12 7.85
N ILE A 44 0.35 8.72 6.71
CA ILE A 44 0.51 8.12 5.38
C ILE A 44 1.42 9.04 4.57
N VAL A 45 2.62 8.55 4.29
CA VAL A 45 3.59 9.20 3.41
C VAL A 45 3.71 8.39 2.12
N VAL A 46 3.63 9.08 0.98
CA VAL A 46 3.69 8.45 -0.33
C VAL A 46 4.80 9.06 -1.15
N HIS A 47 5.56 8.22 -1.85
CA HIS A 47 6.64 8.63 -2.72
C HIS A 47 6.58 7.91 -4.07
N GLY A 48 7.03 8.59 -5.13
CA GLY A 48 7.21 7.99 -6.44
C GLY A 48 5.96 8.08 -7.31
N VAL A 49 5.59 6.96 -7.94
CA VAL A 49 4.50 6.92 -8.94
C VAL A 49 3.17 7.23 -8.25
N ASP A 50 2.38 8.10 -8.88
CA ASP A 50 1.05 8.52 -8.43
C ASP A 50 1.01 9.19 -7.04
N GLN A 51 2.15 9.70 -6.54
CA GLN A 51 2.19 10.48 -5.29
C GLN A 51 1.26 11.71 -5.33
N ASP A 52 1.05 12.29 -6.51
CA ASP A 52 0.13 13.39 -6.75
C ASP A 52 -1.35 12.97 -6.69
N LYS A 53 -1.64 11.67 -6.77
CA LYS A 53 -3.00 11.09 -6.76
C LYS A 53 -3.35 10.40 -5.46
N ILE A 54 -2.37 9.97 -4.68
CA ILE A 54 -2.58 9.32 -3.39
C ILE A 54 -2.40 10.38 -2.28
N PRO A 55 -3.45 10.64 -1.47
CA PRO A 55 -3.36 11.65 -0.42
C PRO A 55 -2.28 11.31 0.62
N MET A 56 -1.41 12.28 0.89
CA MET A 56 -0.57 12.26 2.08
C MET A 56 -1.40 12.76 3.27
N ILE A 57 -1.45 11.97 4.33
CA ILE A 57 -2.38 12.18 5.44
C ILE A 57 -1.61 12.16 6.76
N PHE A 58 -1.95 13.10 7.63
CA PHE A 58 -1.52 13.14 9.03
C PHE A 58 -2.76 13.40 9.88
N ILE A 59 -3.14 12.42 10.70
CA ILE A 59 -4.27 12.50 11.63
C ILE A 59 -3.70 12.35 13.03
N HIS A 60 -3.83 13.39 13.85
CA HIS A 60 -3.29 13.40 15.22
C HIS A 60 -4.20 12.72 16.25
N ASP A 61 -5.51 12.58 15.98
CA ASP A 61 -6.46 11.96 16.89
C ASP A 61 -7.46 11.10 16.10
N VAL A 62 -7.45 9.79 16.36
CA VAL A 62 -8.34 8.81 15.74
C VAL A 62 -9.57 8.50 16.58
N ASN A 63 -9.73 9.09 17.78
CA ASN A 63 -10.86 8.82 18.68
C ASN A 63 -12.23 9.27 18.14
N GLY A 64 -12.30 9.83 16.92
CA GLY A 64 -13.54 10.10 16.19
C GLY A 64 -13.65 9.42 14.82
N PHE A 65 -12.68 8.58 14.41
CA PHE A 65 -12.68 7.93 13.10
C PHE A 65 -13.34 6.55 13.21
N MET A 66 -14.67 6.51 13.05
CA MET A 66 -15.37 5.25 12.77
C MET A 66 -15.14 4.92 11.29
N VAL A 67 -14.40 3.83 11.04
CA VAL A 67 -14.36 3.18 9.72
C VAL A 67 -15.71 2.59 9.36
#